data_AF-E9I3H7-F1
#
_entry.id   AF-E9I3H7-F1
#
_cell.length_a   1.000
_cell.length_b   1.000
_cell.length_c   1.000
_cell.angle_alpha   90.00
_cell.angle_beta   90.00
_cell.angle_gamma   90.00
#
_symmetry.space_group_name_H-M   'P 1'
#
loop_
_entity.id
_entity.type
_entity.pdbx_description
1 polymer ?
#
loop_
_entity_poly.entity_id
_entity_poly.type
_entity_poly.pdbx_seq_one_letter_code
_entity_poly.pdbx_strand_id
1 'polypeptide(L)'
;MDEQHSAVESIRLVSLEAYNNLYQELKKKYVPNITKVWPECTDPQKFIHEDVAIASYLILIWRQEREQLKLDADYRQTFIDIGCGNGLLVYLLTSEGYPGKGIDIRARRIWSLYPPEIKLEVSTLIPSEDTFFLEFDWLLGNHSDELTPWIAVMALQSSIKRQPERLPTRYWVLPCCPFSFWGKFQREKFNAANSSRYFEYLRFVGEIGRNCGYQVEEDRMRIPSTRRTCFVGSIQTKSESEWAELFKAKSSMIALSKEGVEETKFQPRSAVELIRNCTRVERSIQDSFINLTAKCLLDCGTRNQPGESNPGGEINLTDLVTLVRQDFKDFDQ
;
A
#
# COMPACT_ATOMS: atom_id res chain seq x y z
N MET A 1 -34.69 12.81 -8.41
CA MET A 1 -33.54 13.59 -7.92
C MET A 1 -32.32 12.76 -8.26
N ASP A 2 -31.76 13.01 -9.43
CA ASP A 2 -30.57 12.32 -9.91
C ASP A 2 -29.39 12.78 -9.06
N GLU A 3 -28.80 11.86 -8.29
CA GLU A 3 -27.51 12.08 -7.68
C GLU A 3 -26.46 12.17 -8.79
N GLN A 4 -26.03 13.40 -9.09
CA GLN A 4 -24.79 13.63 -9.82
C GLN A 4 -23.65 12.98 -9.03
N HIS A 5 -23.29 11.75 -9.40
CA HIS A 5 -21.95 11.24 -9.16
C HIS A 5 -20.97 12.13 -9.94
N SER A 6 -20.50 13.18 -9.27
CA SER A 6 -19.30 13.92 -9.68
C SER A 6 -18.22 12.91 -10.03
N ALA A 7 -17.76 12.92 -11.28
CA ALA A 7 -16.67 12.07 -11.71
C ALA A 7 -15.44 12.48 -10.92
N VAL A 8 -15.04 11.67 -9.93
CA VAL A 8 -13.88 11.97 -9.09
C VAL A 8 -12.64 12.09 -9.98
N GLU A 9 -12.20 13.32 -10.20
CA GLU A 9 -11.02 13.66 -10.98
C GLU A 9 -9.79 12.98 -10.37
N SER A 10 -8.93 12.43 -11.23
CA SER A 10 -7.71 11.72 -10.81
C SER A 10 -6.50 12.61 -11.00
N ILE A 11 -5.58 12.59 -10.03
CA ILE A 11 -4.36 13.41 -10.00
C ILE A 11 -4.73 14.90 -9.87
N ARG A 12 -5.51 15.25 -8.84
CA ARG A 12 -6.00 16.61 -8.59
C ARG A 12 -4.98 17.53 -7.90
N LEU A 13 -4.00 16.97 -7.20
CA LEU A 13 -3.03 17.76 -6.44
C LEU A 13 -1.86 18.27 -7.31
N VAL A 14 -1.69 17.73 -8.51
CA VAL A 14 -0.66 18.17 -9.47
C VAL A 14 -1.27 18.48 -10.83
N SER A 15 -0.57 19.25 -11.66
CA SER A 15 -1.01 19.49 -13.04
C SER A 15 -1.05 18.17 -13.80
N LEU A 16 -2.23 17.85 -14.37
CA LEU A 16 -2.40 16.64 -15.17
C LEU A 16 -1.48 16.62 -16.39
N GLU A 17 -1.25 17.78 -17.01
CA GLU A 17 -0.33 17.91 -18.13
C GLU A 17 1.11 17.62 -17.70
N ALA A 18 1.57 18.27 -16.62
CA ALA A 18 2.91 18.05 -16.09
C ALA A 18 3.12 16.59 -15.66
N TYR A 19 2.09 15.97 -15.06
CA TYR A 19 2.09 14.56 -14.69
C TYR A 19 2.26 13.65 -15.90
N ASN A 20 1.45 13.84 -16.95
CA ASN A 20 1.54 13.02 -18.15
C ASN A 20 2.92 13.16 -18.82
N ASN A 21 3.44 14.38 -18.90
CA ASN A 21 4.75 14.65 -19.50
C ASN A 21 5.87 13.94 -18.73
N LEU A 22 5.93 14.12 -17.41
CA LEU A 22 6.95 13.48 -16.57
C LEU A 22 6.79 11.95 -16.57
N TYR A 23 5.56 11.44 -16.51
CA TYR A 23 5.30 10.01 -16.58
C TYR A 23 5.82 9.39 -17.88
N GLN A 24 5.59 10.02 -19.04
CA GLN A 24 6.11 9.52 -20.31
C GLN A 24 7.64 9.59 -20.37
N GLU A 25 8.25 10.65 -19.81
CA GLU A 25 9.71 10.79 -19.70
C GLU A 25 10.32 9.65 -18.88
N LEU A 26 9.85 9.46 -17.63
CA LEU A 26 10.33 8.41 -16.75
C LEU A 26 10.03 7.02 -17.33
N LYS A 27 8.86 6.83 -17.95
CA LYS A 27 8.49 5.59 -18.63
C LYS A 27 9.49 5.25 -19.74
N LYS A 28 9.84 6.21 -20.60
CA LYS A 28 10.82 6.03 -21.67
C LYS A 28 12.22 5.75 -21.12
N LYS A 29 12.60 6.40 -20.03
CA LYS A 29 13.92 6.29 -19.40
C LYS A 29 14.15 4.95 -18.71
N TYR A 30 13.17 4.46 -17.95
CA TYR A 30 13.39 3.35 -17.01
C TYR A 30 12.77 2.01 -17.43
N VAL A 31 11.56 2.02 -18.01
CA VAL A 31 10.82 0.78 -18.28
C VAL A 31 11.58 -0.21 -19.18
N PRO A 32 12.21 0.20 -20.30
CA PRO A 32 12.84 -0.76 -21.21
C PRO A 32 13.96 -1.57 -20.56
N ASN A 33 14.74 -0.97 -19.67
CA ASN A 33 15.87 -1.65 -19.02
C ASN A 33 15.41 -2.52 -17.87
N ILE A 34 14.51 -2.01 -17.01
CA ILE A 34 14.00 -2.76 -15.86
C ILE A 34 13.21 -4.00 -16.31
N THR A 35 12.38 -3.87 -17.35
CA THR A 35 11.56 -4.98 -17.87
C THR A 35 12.43 -6.15 -18.33
N LYS A 36 13.60 -5.89 -18.93
CA LYS A 36 14.52 -6.92 -19.41
C LYS A 36 15.13 -7.75 -18.29
N VAL A 37 15.29 -7.15 -17.11
CA VAL A 37 16.00 -7.76 -15.98
C VAL A 37 15.09 -8.09 -14.80
N TRP A 38 13.76 -7.98 -14.96
CA TRP A 38 12.78 -8.15 -13.90
C TRP A 38 12.81 -9.59 -13.33
N PRO A 39 13.32 -9.81 -12.11
CA PRO A 39 13.52 -11.16 -11.57
C PRO A 39 12.37 -11.63 -10.68
N GLU A 40 11.35 -10.78 -10.48
CA GLU A 40 10.22 -11.05 -9.61
C GLU A 40 9.14 -11.87 -10.34
N CYS A 41 8.40 -12.67 -9.57
CA CYS A 41 7.29 -13.48 -10.11
C CYS A 41 6.03 -12.64 -10.43
N THR A 42 6.08 -11.33 -10.21
CA THR A 42 4.99 -10.39 -10.46
C THR A 42 5.00 -9.88 -11.90
N ASP A 43 3.85 -9.44 -12.39
CA ASP A 43 3.74 -8.87 -13.74
C ASP A 43 4.54 -7.55 -13.85
N PRO A 44 5.62 -7.51 -14.64
CA PRO A 44 6.43 -6.30 -14.80
C PRO A 44 5.63 -5.14 -15.38
N GLN A 45 4.67 -5.39 -16.27
CA GLN A 45 3.87 -4.32 -16.87
C GLN A 45 3.05 -3.62 -15.79
N LYS A 46 2.43 -4.36 -14.88
CA LYS A 46 1.66 -3.77 -13.80
C LYS A 46 2.56 -2.99 -12.82
N PHE A 47 3.58 -3.64 -12.26
CA PHE A 47 4.34 -3.08 -11.14
C PHE A 47 5.28 -1.95 -11.56
N ILE A 48 5.97 -2.08 -12.70
CA ILE A 48 6.90 -1.05 -13.16
C ILE A 48 6.12 0.23 -13.54
N HIS A 49 5.00 0.11 -14.25
CA HIS A 49 4.21 1.27 -14.63
C HIS A 49 3.56 1.97 -13.44
N GLU A 50 3.20 1.22 -12.41
CA GLU A 50 2.66 1.74 -11.16
C GLU A 50 3.69 2.58 -10.39
N ASP A 51 4.90 2.06 -10.18
CA ASP A 51 5.95 2.80 -9.47
C ASP A 51 6.46 4.02 -10.27
N VAL A 52 6.51 3.94 -11.61
CA VAL A 52 6.80 5.12 -12.45
C VAL A 52 5.72 6.20 -12.33
N ALA A 53 4.45 5.81 -12.24
CA ALA A 53 3.33 6.72 -12.02
C ALA A 53 3.39 7.37 -10.63
N ILE A 54 3.74 6.61 -9.60
CA ILE A 54 3.89 7.13 -8.23
C ILE A 54 5.09 8.07 -8.14
N ALA A 55 6.25 7.70 -8.71
CA ALA A 55 7.43 8.55 -8.73
C ALA A 55 7.15 9.89 -9.42
N SER A 56 6.48 9.87 -10.58
CA SER A 56 6.09 11.09 -11.30
C SER A 56 5.23 12.02 -10.46
N TYR A 57 4.26 11.45 -9.74
CA TYR A 57 3.37 12.20 -8.86
C TYR A 57 4.12 12.84 -7.70
N LEU A 58 4.94 12.06 -6.97
CA LEU A 58 5.72 12.54 -5.82
C LEU A 58 6.70 13.63 -6.22
N ILE A 59 7.40 13.47 -7.35
CA ILE A 59 8.33 14.49 -7.86
C ILE A 59 7.61 15.82 -8.12
N LEU A 60 6.38 15.79 -8.65
CA LEU A 60 5.59 17.00 -8.88
C LEU A 60 5.09 17.63 -7.58
N ILE A 61 4.63 16.82 -6.62
CA ILE A 61 4.31 17.30 -5.26
C ILE A 61 5.52 18.01 -4.65
N TRP A 62 6.71 17.42 -4.76
CA TRP A 62 7.94 17.99 -4.21
C TRP A 62 8.42 19.24 -4.95
N ARG A 63 8.20 19.33 -6.27
CA ARG A 63 8.45 20.57 -7.04
C ARG A 63 7.54 21.70 -6.57
N GLN A 64 6.23 21.45 -6.47
CA GLN A 64 5.27 22.42 -5.94
C GLN A 64 5.60 22.84 -4.52
N GLU A 65 5.96 21.89 -3.65
CA GLU A 65 6.36 22.18 -2.27
C GLU A 65 7.56 23.12 -2.21
N ARG A 66 8.61 22.89 -3.03
CA ARG A 66 9.77 23.80 -3.08
C ARG A 66 9.38 25.21 -3.47
N GLU A 67 8.52 25.35 -4.48
CA GLU A 67 8.04 26.65 -4.94
C GLU A 67 7.22 27.35 -3.85
N GLN A 68 6.28 26.64 -3.22
CA GLN A 68 5.40 27.17 -2.16
C GLN A 68 6.19 27.60 -0.91
N LEU A 69 7.16 26.80 -0.50
CA LEU A 69 8.00 27.07 0.67
C LEU A 69 9.22 27.95 0.36
N LYS A 70 9.41 28.36 -0.91
CA LYS A 70 10.54 29.16 -1.38
C LYS A 70 11.90 28.55 -1.01
N LEU A 71 12.00 27.22 -1.14
CA LEU A 71 13.26 26.51 -0.95
C LEU A 71 14.20 26.75 -2.14
N ASP A 72 15.50 26.53 -1.94
CA ASP A 72 16.48 26.66 -3.02
C ASP A 72 16.13 25.76 -4.21
N ALA A 73 16.38 26.24 -5.43
CA ALA A 73 15.99 25.55 -6.66
C ALA A 73 16.67 24.18 -6.82
N ASP A 74 17.87 24.02 -6.26
CA ASP A 74 18.63 22.79 -6.22
C ASP A 74 18.26 21.89 -5.03
N TYR A 75 17.43 22.36 -4.08
CA TYR A 75 16.97 21.53 -2.97
C TYR A 75 16.26 20.28 -3.48
N ARG A 76 16.54 19.13 -2.86
CA ARG A 76 15.90 17.86 -3.15
C ARG A 76 15.40 17.25 -1.85
N GLN A 77 14.09 17.11 -1.74
CA GLN A 77 13.44 16.49 -0.61
C GLN A 77 14.05 15.12 -0.32
N THR A 78 14.33 14.88 0.95
CA THR A 78 14.80 13.59 1.43
C THR A 78 13.60 12.68 1.75
N PHE A 79 13.70 11.37 1.50
CA PHE A 79 12.59 10.45 1.78
C PHE A 79 13.02 9.10 2.36
N ILE A 80 12.11 8.48 3.10
CA ILE A 80 12.16 7.06 3.44
C ILE A 80 10.89 6.35 2.97
N ASP A 81 11.04 5.25 2.25
CA ASP A 81 9.92 4.37 1.86
C ASP A 81 9.82 3.18 2.82
N ILE A 82 8.71 3.11 3.55
CA ILE A 82 8.51 2.17 4.65
C ILE A 82 7.68 0.98 4.16
N GLY A 83 8.25 -0.22 4.21
CA GLY A 83 7.68 -1.39 3.54
C GLY A 83 7.85 -1.31 2.03
N CYS A 84 9.05 -0.93 1.58
CA CYS A 84 9.35 -0.57 0.19
C CYS A 84 9.30 -1.73 -0.82
N GLY A 85 9.10 -2.98 -0.36
CA GLY A 85 8.89 -4.14 -1.20
C GLY A 85 10.02 -4.35 -2.22
N ASN A 86 9.71 -4.19 -3.50
CA ASN A 86 10.68 -4.38 -4.59
C ASN A 86 11.74 -3.25 -4.68
N GLY A 87 11.61 -2.17 -3.91
CA GLY A 87 12.54 -1.04 -3.90
C GLY A 87 12.58 -0.20 -5.17
N LEU A 88 11.69 -0.43 -6.14
CA LEU A 88 11.70 0.26 -7.43
C LEU A 88 11.36 1.74 -7.28
N LEU A 89 10.41 2.09 -6.41
CA LEU A 89 10.10 3.49 -6.13
C LEU A 89 11.33 4.25 -5.58
N VAL A 90 12.09 3.62 -4.67
CA VAL A 90 13.34 4.17 -4.12
C VAL A 90 14.36 4.35 -5.25
N TYR A 91 14.57 3.32 -6.07
CA TYR A 91 15.45 3.39 -7.24
C TYR A 91 15.10 4.57 -8.15
N LEU A 92 13.83 4.73 -8.51
CA LEU A 92 13.37 5.79 -9.42
C LEU A 92 13.61 7.17 -8.83
N LEU A 93 13.16 7.42 -7.60
CA LEU A 93 13.27 8.73 -6.95
C LEU A 93 14.74 9.12 -6.72
N THR A 94 15.57 8.18 -6.28
CA THR A 94 17.02 8.42 -6.09
C THR A 94 17.74 8.64 -7.41
N SER A 95 17.38 7.93 -8.48
CA SER A 95 17.93 8.15 -9.82
C SER A 95 17.51 9.51 -10.42
N GLU A 96 16.40 10.08 -9.97
CA GLU A 96 15.95 11.44 -10.30
C GLU A 96 16.55 12.53 -9.37
N GLY A 97 17.51 12.14 -8.51
CA GLY A 97 18.27 13.06 -7.66
C GLY A 97 17.66 13.32 -6.28
N TYR A 98 16.63 12.57 -5.88
CA TYR A 98 16.04 12.70 -4.54
C TYR A 98 16.74 11.74 -3.56
N PRO A 99 17.48 12.23 -2.55
CA PRO A 99 18.18 11.37 -1.62
C PRO A 99 17.19 10.62 -0.72
N GLY A 100 17.29 9.29 -0.65
CA GLY A 100 16.39 8.51 0.19
C GLY A 100 16.88 7.11 0.50
N LYS A 101 16.04 6.38 1.22
CA LYS A 101 16.24 4.95 1.53
C LYS A 101 14.92 4.19 1.55
N GLY A 102 14.97 2.89 1.29
CA GLY A 102 13.87 1.97 1.50
C GLY A 102 14.15 1.01 2.65
N ILE A 103 13.14 0.72 3.45
CA ILE A 103 13.19 -0.34 4.46
C ILE A 103 12.11 -1.36 4.17
N ASP A 104 12.44 -2.64 4.27
CA ASP A 104 11.48 -3.74 4.19
C ASP A 104 11.91 -4.88 5.11
N ILE A 105 10.97 -5.71 5.54
CA ILE A 105 11.27 -6.87 6.38
C ILE A 105 12.11 -7.94 5.65
N ARG A 106 12.17 -7.87 4.32
CA ARG A 106 12.96 -8.79 3.50
C ARG A 106 13.43 -8.14 2.21
N ALA A 107 14.63 -8.53 1.77
CA ALA A 107 15.13 -8.18 0.45
C ALA A 107 14.34 -8.92 -0.64
N ARG A 108 14.05 -8.22 -1.74
CA ARG A 108 13.52 -8.83 -2.97
C ARG A 108 14.67 -9.14 -3.92
N ARG A 109 14.43 -10.03 -4.90
CA ARG A 109 15.48 -10.50 -5.82
C ARG A 109 16.06 -9.34 -6.61
N ILE A 110 15.20 -8.40 -7.02
CA ILE A 110 15.58 -7.22 -7.79
C ILE A 110 16.53 -6.28 -7.04
N TRP A 111 16.57 -6.32 -5.70
CA TRP A 111 17.47 -5.44 -4.93
C TRP A 111 18.94 -5.63 -5.33
N SER A 112 19.33 -6.87 -5.63
CA SER A 112 20.70 -7.20 -6.07
C SER A 112 21.07 -6.63 -7.46
N LEU A 113 20.09 -6.15 -8.21
CA LEU A 113 20.27 -5.57 -9.54
C LEU A 113 20.36 -4.04 -9.52
N TYR A 114 20.01 -3.40 -8.40
CA TYR A 114 20.11 -1.96 -8.28
C TYR A 114 21.56 -1.50 -8.07
N PRO A 115 21.91 -0.30 -8.56
CA PRO A 115 23.21 0.30 -8.29
C PRO A 115 23.50 0.48 -6.79
N PRO A 116 24.78 0.48 -6.35
CA PRO A 116 25.16 0.60 -4.94
C PRO A 116 24.69 1.88 -4.23
N GLU A 117 24.43 2.96 -4.97
CA GLU A 117 23.89 4.21 -4.44
C GLU A 117 22.45 4.08 -3.92
N ILE A 118 21.73 3.03 -4.33
CA ILE A 118 20.35 2.78 -3.94
C ILE A 118 20.33 2.11 -2.57
N LYS A 119 19.94 2.87 -1.56
CA LYS A 119 19.94 2.42 -0.16
C LYS A 119 18.67 1.64 0.16
N LEU A 120 18.78 0.32 0.20
CA LEU A 120 17.71 -0.58 0.63
C LEU A 120 18.20 -1.41 1.82
N GLU A 121 17.40 -1.43 2.89
CA GLU A 121 17.75 -2.08 4.14
C GLU A 121 16.71 -3.14 4.51
N VAL A 122 17.19 -4.33 4.86
CA VAL A 122 16.36 -5.36 5.47
C VAL A 122 16.26 -5.08 6.96
N SER A 123 15.10 -4.64 7.41
CA SER A 123 14.87 -4.24 8.80
C SER A 123 13.43 -4.51 9.21
N THR A 124 13.26 -5.20 10.34
CA THR A 124 11.93 -5.41 10.94
C THR A 124 11.53 -4.15 11.70
N LEU A 125 10.63 -3.36 11.09
CA LEU A 125 10.05 -2.20 11.77
C LEU A 125 8.90 -2.65 12.68
N ILE A 126 9.07 -2.45 13.98
CA ILE A 126 7.98 -2.58 14.96
C ILE A 126 7.55 -1.16 15.34
N PRO A 127 6.50 -0.61 14.72
CA PRO A 127 6.08 0.74 14.99
C PRO A 127 5.53 0.86 16.42
N SER A 128 5.86 1.98 17.03
CA SER A 128 5.39 2.42 18.33
C SER A 128 5.13 3.93 18.30
N GLU A 129 4.55 4.47 19.37
CA GLU A 129 4.36 5.91 19.50
C GLU A 129 5.68 6.71 19.55
N ASP A 130 6.81 6.02 19.79
CA ASP A 130 8.16 6.58 19.86
C ASP A 130 9.00 6.32 18.63
N THR A 131 8.46 5.67 17.60
CA THR A 131 9.19 5.42 16.34
C THR A 131 9.26 6.68 15.50
N PHE A 132 10.45 7.05 15.02
CA PHE A 132 10.69 8.27 14.24
C PHE A 132 11.87 8.14 13.26
N PHE A 133 11.95 9.07 12.30
CA PHE A 133 13.05 9.21 11.35
C PHE A 133 13.43 10.68 11.15
N LEU A 134 14.53 11.13 11.77
CA LEU A 134 14.90 12.56 11.80
C LEU A 134 15.53 13.05 10.49
N GLU A 135 16.07 12.14 9.69
CA GLU A 135 16.88 12.44 8.50
C GLU A 135 16.05 12.83 7.26
N PHE A 136 14.76 12.47 7.23
CA PHE A 136 13.93 12.54 6.01
C PHE A 136 12.84 13.60 6.12
N ASP A 137 12.60 14.33 5.04
CA ASP A 137 11.49 15.26 4.91
C ASP A 137 10.16 14.56 4.70
N TRP A 138 10.19 13.39 4.05
CA TRP A 138 9.00 12.63 3.66
C TRP A 138 9.08 11.18 4.12
N LEU A 139 8.00 10.70 4.74
CA LEU A 139 7.76 9.26 4.93
C LEU A 139 6.78 8.78 3.85
N LEU A 140 7.18 7.78 3.09
CA LEU A 140 6.37 7.18 2.05
C LEU A 140 5.85 5.82 2.51
N GLY A 141 4.61 5.53 2.12
CA GLY A 141 3.98 4.24 2.31
C GLY A 141 3.31 3.73 1.04
N ASN A 142 4.09 3.16 0.14
CA ASN A 142 3.58 2.55 -1.08
C ASN A 142 3.11 1.11 -0.80
N HIS A 143 1.80 0.91 -0.60
CA HIS A 143 1.23 -0.41 -0.27
C HIS A 143 1.82 -1.05 0.99
N SER A 144 2.13 -0.26 2.01
CA SER A 144 2.86 -0.70 3.22
C SER A 144 2.07 -1.59 4.19
N ASP A 145 0.92 -2.12 3.78
CA ASP A 145 0.10 -3.08 4.53
C ASP A 145 -0.12 -2.68 6.02
N GLU A 146 0.34 -3.50 6.96
CA GLU A 146 0.21 -3.27 8.40
C GLU A 146 0.85 -1.95 8.90
N LEU A 147 1.79 -1.37 8.14
CA LEU A 147 2.47 -0.13 8.50
C LEU A 147 1.70 1.12 8.07
N THR A 148 0.74 1.03 7.15
CA THR A 148 0.03 2.21 6.62
C THR A 148 -0.55 3.13 7.71
N PRO A 149 -1.26 2.63 8.74
CA PRO A 149 -1.78 3.46 9.84
C PRO A 149 -0.66 4.18 10.63
N TRP A 150 0.51 3.57 10.72
CA TRP A 150 1.62 4.07 11.54
C TRP A 150 2.42 5.18 10.88
N ILE A 151 2.33 5.34 9.56
CA ILE A 151 3.18 6.29 8.83
C ILE A 151 2.92 7.74 9.24
N ALA A 152 1.65 8.14 9.39
CA ALA A 152 1.31 9.49 9.88
C ALA A 152 1.77 9.71 11.33
N VAL A 153 1.68 8.67 12.17
CA VAL A 153 2.15 8.68 13.58
C VAL A 153 3.66 8.89 13.63
N MET A 154 4.43 8.12 12.85
CA MET A 154 5.88 8.23 12.76
C MET A 154 6.31 9.58 12.18
N ALA A 155 5.57 10.10 11.20
CA ALA A 155 5.83 11.43 10.64
C ALA A 155 5.62 12.52 11.70
N LEU A 156 4.53 12.48 12.47
CA LEU A 156 4.31 13.41 13.59
C LEU A 156 5.42 13.31 14.64
N GLN A 157 5.79 12.10 15.05
CA GLN A 157 6.85 11.90 16.04
C GLN A 157 8.20 12.46 15.53
N SER A 158 8.50 12.26 14.24
CA SER A 158 9.68 12.83 13.59
C SER A 158 9.65 14.35 13.59
N SER A 159 8.49 14.95 13.29
CA SER A 159 8.28 16.41 13.36
C SER A 159 8.56 16.93 14.77
N ILE A 160 7.95 16.35 15.80
CA ILE A 160 8.12 16.77 17.20
C ILE A 160 9.59 16.70 17.63
N LYS A 161 10.30 15.62 17.26
CA LYS A 161 11.68 15.38 17.69
C LYS A 161 12.72 16.23 16.97
N ARG A 162 12.44 16.72 15.75
CA ARG A 162 13.40 17.45 14.91
C ARG A 162 13.22 18.97 14.92
N GLN A 163 12.20 19.50 15.60
CA GLN A 163 12.03 20.96 15.73
C GLN A 163 13.07 21.56 16.69
N PRO A 164 13.52 22.81 16.45
CA PRO A 164 13.18 23.69 15.33
C PRO A 164 14.10 23.53 14.09
N GLU A 165 14.98 22.53 14.08
CA GLU A 165 16.10 22.44 13.13
C GLU A 165 15.68 22.24 11.66
N ARG A 166 14.49 21.67 11.43
CA ARG A 166 13.97 21.38 10.08
C ARG A 166 12.48 21.63 10.00
N LEU A 167 11.96 21.80 8.79
CA LEU A 167 10.52 21.81 8.53
C LEU A 167 9.84 20.58 9.14
N PRO A 168 8.57 20.63 9.55
CA PRO A 168 7.86 19.43 9.97
C PRO A 168 7.90 18.34 8.88
N THR A 169 7.97 17.08 9.27
CA THR A 169 7.99 15.94 8.36
C THR A 169 6.63 15.77 7.69
N ARG A 170 6.61 15.44 6.39
CA ARG A 170 5.40 15.20 5.61
C ARG A 170 5.28 13.70 5.33
N TYR A 171 4.10 13.27 4.89
CA TYR A 171 3.93 11.88 4.50
C TYR A 171 3.06 11.71 3.26
N TRP A 172 3.27 10.58 2.59
CA TRP A 172 2.40 10.10 1.53
C TRP A 172 2.12 8.61 1.74
N VAL A 173 0.86 8.20 1.62
CA VAL A 173 0.48 6.77 1.70
C VAL A 173 -0.48 6.39 0.59
N LEU A 174 -0.32 5.18 0.06
CA LEU A 174 -1.23 4.52 -0.87
C LEU A 174 -1.74 3.22 -0.20
N PRO A 175 -2.87 3.28 0.52
CA PRO A 175 -3.40 2.13 1.25
C PRO A 175 -3.98 1.07 0.31
N CYS A 176 -3.75 -0.20 0.59
CA CYS A 176 -4.29 -1.31 -0.20
C CYS A 176 -4.94 -2.42 0.62
N CYS A 177 -4.25 -2.87 1.68
CA CYS A 177 -4.71 -3.91 2.59
C CYS A 177 -5.28 -3.27 3.86
N PRO A 178 -6.53 -3.62 4.26
CA PRO A 178 -7.20 -2.96 5.36
C PRO A 178 -6.67 -3.46 6.72
N PHE A 179 -5.68 -2.76 7.26
CA PHE A 179 -5.10 -2.94 8.60
C PHE A 179 -5.41 -1.74 9.51
N SER A 180 -5.71 -2.01 10.77
CA SER A 180 -5.64 -1.04 11.87
C SER A 180 -4.24 -1.05 12.50
N PHE A 181 -4.04 -0.31 13.59
CA PHE A 181 -2.75 -0.30 14.30
C PHE A 181 -2.29 -1.67 14.80
N TRP A 182 -3.23 -2.57 15.12
CA TRP A 182 -2.93 -3.82 15.84
C TRP A 182 -3.27 -5.09 15.06
N GLY A 183 -3.81 -4.96 13.85
CA GLY A 183 -4.21 -6.12 13.07
C GLY A 183 -5.12 -5.78 11.91
N LYS A 184 -5.94 -6.74 11.46
CA LYS A 184 -6.89 -6.50 10.37
C LYS A 184 -7.93 -5.47 10.80
N PHE A 185 -8.19 -4.50 9.95
CA PHE A 185 -9.24 -3.50 10.15
C PHE A 185 -10.60 -4.20 10.31
N GLN A 186 -11.34 -3.81 11.35
CA GLN A 186 -12.69 -4.25 11.62
C GLN A 186 -13.64 -3.06 11.40
N ARG A 187 -14.80 -3.32 10.78
CA ARG A 187 -15.83 -2.29 10.59
C ARG A 187 -16.53 -2.05 11.91
N GLU A 188 -16.87 -0.79 12.20
CA GLU A 188 -17.74 -0.49 13.34
C GLU A 188 -19.14 -1.10 13.12
N LYS A 189 -19.75 -1.59 14.20
CA LYS A 189 -21.04 -2.31 14.16
C LYS A 189 -22.24 -1.41 13.79
N PHE A 190 -22.05 -0.09 13.78
CA PHE A 190 -23.10 0.89 13.54
C PHE A 190 -22.60 1.98 12.57
N ASN A 191 -22.60 1.74 11.25
CA ASN A 191 -23.13 2.70 10.27
C ASN A 191 -22.98 2.29 8.79
N ALA A 192 -23.94 2.80 8.03
CA ALA A 192 -24.14 2.81 6.57
C ALA A 192 -24.28 1.43 5.89
N ALA A 193 -25.53 1.04 5.62
CA ALA A 193 -25.90 -0.11 4.79
C ALA A 193 -25.33 -0.10 3.35
N ASN A 194 -24.61 0.95 2.93
CA ASN A 194 -24.16 1.19 1.56
C ASN A 194 -22.66 1.53 1.38
N SER A 195 -21.80 1.47 2.43
CA SER A 195 -20.36 1.72 2.27
C SER A 195 -19.53 0.45 2.08
N SER A 196 -18.59 0.48 1.13
CA SER A 196 -17.63 -0.62 0.97
C SER A 196 -16.62 -0.65 2.12
N ARG A 197 -16.19 -1.84 2.53
CA ARG A 197 -15.13 -2.02 3.54
C ARG A 197 -13.87 -1.19 3.25
N TYR A 198 -13.53 -1.06 1.97
CA TYR A 198 -12.35 -0.28 1.57
C TYR A 198 -12.56 1.23 1.72
N PHE A 199 -13.75 1.73 1.43
CA PHE A 199 -14.08 3.13 1.63
C PHE A 199 -13.99 3.54 3.11
N GLU A 200 -14.55 2.72 4.01
CA GLU A 200 -14.41 2.93 5.45
C GLU A 200 -12.95 2.87 5.91
N TYR A 201 -12.18 1.93 5.37
CA TYR A 201 -10.76 1.85 5.65
C TYR A 201 -9.99 3.10 5.21
N LEU A 202 -10.29 3.66 4.02
CA LEU A 202 -9.68 4.91 3.57
C LEU A 202 -10.05 6.08 4.49
N ARG A 203 -11.30 6.17 4.96
CA ARG A 203 -11.70 7.18 5.94
C ARG A 203 -10.90 7.07 7.22
N PHE A 204 -10.78 5.85 7.76
CA PHE A 204 -9.96 5.56 8.93
C PHE A 204 -8.51 6.01 8.75
N VAL A 205 -7.86 5.69 7.63
CA VAL A 205 -6.49 6.12 7.33
C VAL A 205 -6.38 7.66 7.27
N GLY A 206 -7.33 8.32 6.61
CA GLY A 206 -7.37 9.78 6.56
C GLY A 206 -7.60 10.43 7.94
N GLU A 207 -8.43 9.84 8.78
CA GLU A 207 -8.71 10.31 10.15
C GLU A 207 -7.48 10.19 11.06
N ILE A 208 -6.67 9.15 10.93
CA ILE A 208 -5.39 9.06 11.65
C ILE A 208 -4.50 10.27 11.35
N GLY A 209 -4.36 10.62 10.07
CA GLY A 209 -3.57 11.78 9.67
C GLY A 209 -4.07 13.09 10.27
N ARG A 210 -5.39 13.30 10.25
CA ARG A 210 -6.03 14.49 10.84
C ARG A 210 -5.86 14.54 12.36
N ASN A 211 -6.00 13.40 13.04
CA ASN A 211 -5.75 13.29 14.48
C ASN A 211 -4.27 13.50 14.84
N CYS A 212 -3.36 13.28 13.90
CA CYS A 212 -1.95 13.65 14.02
C CYS A 212 -1.68 15.13 13.69
N GLY A 213 -2.71 15.94 13.45
CA GLY A 213 -2.60 17.38 13.19
C GLY A 213 -2.28 17.75 11.74
N TYR A 214 -2.26 16.80 10.81
CA TYR A 214 -1.98 17.08 9.40
C TYR A 214 -3.21 17.64 8.67
N GLN A 215 -2.94 18.55 7.73
CA GLN A 215 -3.84 18.76 6.61
C GLN A 215 -3.69 17.55 5.67
N VAL A 216 -4.74 16.73 5.61
CA VAL A 216 -4.75 15.50 4.82
C VAL A 216 -5.52 15.71 3.53
N GLU A 217 -4.80 15.73 2.41
CA GLU A 217 -5.37 15.77 1.06
C GLU A 217 -5.50 14.35 0.51
N GLU A 218 -6.70 13.99 0.07
CA GLU A 218 -6.98 12.73 -0.64
C GLU A 218 -6.83 12.93 -2.16
N ASP A 219 -6.12 12.06 -2.86
CA ASP A 219 -6.07 12.08 -4.33
C ASP A 219 -6.23 10.66 -4.91
N ARG A 220 -6.54 10.58 -6.20
CA ARG A 220 -6.72 9.34 -6.94
C ARG A 220 -5.66 9.18 -8.02
N MET A 221 -4.79 8.22 -7.83
CA MET A 221 -3.67 7.90 -8.72
C MET A 221 -4.12 7.29 -10.06
N ARG A 222 -3.40 7.61 -11.14
CA ARG A 222 -3.56 6.98 -12.47
C ARG A 222 -2.65 5.75 -12.60
N ILE A 223 -2.98 4.70 -11.86
CA ILE A 223 -2.25 3.43 -11.82
C ILE A 223 -3.15 2.25 -12.21
N PRO A 224 -2.59 1.11 -12.68
CA PRO A 224 -3.33 -0.09 -13.04
C PRO A 224 -3.78 -0.90 -11.79
N SER A 225 -4.43 -0.23 -10.83
CA SER A 225 -4.91 -0.80 -9.57
C SER A 225 -6.29 -0.27 -9.19
N THR A 226 -7.10 -1.12 -8.55
CA THR A 226 -8.36 -0.70 -7.91
C THR A 226 -8.11 0.02 -6.58
N ARG A 227 -6.92 -0.16 -6.00
CA ARG A 227 -6.40 0.47 -4.79
C ARG A 227 -5.53 1.67 -5.18
N ARG A 228 -6.19 2.75 -5.59
CA ARG A 228 -5.55 3.92 -6.22
C ARG A 228 -5.81 5.24 -5.50
N THR A 229 -6.40 5.22 -4.31
CA THR A 229 -6.59 6.42 -3.51
C THR A 229 -5.39 6.59 -2.59
N CYS A 230 -4.72 7.74 -2.64
CA CYS A 230 -3.61 8.07 -1.78
C CYS A 230 -3.95 9.25 -0.87
N PHE A 231 -3.16 9.41 0.20
CA PHE A 231 -3.26 10.54 1.11
C PHE A 231 -1.91 11.25 1.22
N VAL A 232 -1.95 12.57 1.12
CA VAL A 232 -0.80 13.46 1.34
C VAL A 232 -1.03 14.24 2.61
N GLY A 233 -0.14 14.09 3.59
CA GLY A 233 -0.19 14.84 4.84
C GLY A 233 0.84 15.95 4.86
N SER A 234 0.38 17.19 4.95
CA SER A 234 1.23 18.36 5.22
C SER A 234 0.87 18.97 6.58
N ILE A 235 1.87 19.55 7.26
CA ILE A 235 1.65 20.21 8.54
C ILE A 235 2.57 21.43 8.63
N GLN A 236 1.99 22.53 9.10
CA GLN A 236 2.74 23.76 9.34
C GLN A 236 3.55 23.66 10.63
N THR A 237 4.61 24.46 10.75
CA THR A 237 5.34 24.59 12.01
C THR A 237 4.39 25.03 13.12
N LYS A 238 4.52 24.40 14.28
CA LYS A 238 3.70 24.66 15.46
C LYS A 238 4.55 25.19 16.61
N SER A 239 3.90 25.85 17.56
CA SER A 239 4.49 26.19 18.86
C SER A 239 4.75 24.93 19.71
N GLU A 240 5.61 25.04 20.73
CA GLU A 240 5.88 23.94 21.66
C GLU A 240 4.61 23.42 22.36
N SER A 241 3.69 24.31 22.72
CA SER A 241 2.41 23.94 23.32
C SER A 241 1.53 23.14 22.36
N GLU A 242 1.43 23.57 21.09
CA GLU A 242 0.68 22.85 20.07
C GLU A 242 1.31 21.48 19.76
N TRP A 243 2.63 21.37 19.73
CA TRP A 243 3.30 20.07 19.59
C TRP A 243 3.01 19.14 20.76
N ALA A 244 3.00 19.67 21.99
CA ALA A 244 2.65 18.90 23.18
C ALA A 244 1.17 18.44 23.17
N GLU A 245 0.26 19.26 22.66
CA GLU A 245 -1.15 18.89 22.46
C GLU A 245 -1.30 17.78 21.42
N LEU A 246 -0.62 17.89 20.28
CA LEU A 246 -0.61 16.85 19.25
C LEU A 246 0.01 15.54 19.74
N PHE A 247 1.07 15.61 20.55
CA PHE A 247 1.65 14.44 21.19
C PHE A 247 0.62 13.72 22.07
N LYS A 248 -0.11 14.46 22.91
CA LYS A 248 -1.18 13.90 23.75
C LYS A 248 -2.32 13.32 22.91
N ALA A 249 -2.77 14.03 21.88
CA ALA A 249 -3.85 13.57 21.00
C ALA A 249 -3.48 12.27 20.28
N LYS A 250 -2.26 12.20 19.73
CA LYS A 250 -1.68 10.99 19.14
C LYS A 250 -1.67 9.82 20.13
N SER A 251 -1.11 10.02 21.32
CA SER A 251 -1.05 8.94 22.33
C SER A 251 -2.44 8.49 22.78
N SER A 252 -3.40 9.40 22.95
CA SER A 252 -4.79 9.06 23.24
C SER A 252 -5.45 8.26 22.12
N MET A 253 -5.26 8.65 20.84
CA MET A 253 -5.79 7.89 19.69
C MET A 253 -5.23 6.47 19.65
N ILE A 254 -3.93 6.29 19.85
CA ILE A 254 -3.29 4.98 19.89
C ILE A 254 -3.81 4.15 21.08
N ALA A 255 -3.98 4.76 22.25
CA ALA A 255 -4.53 4.09 23.42
C ALA A 255 -5.98 3.62 23.19
N LEU A 256 -6.85 4.50 22.70
CA LEU A 256 -8.25 4.18 22.37
C LEU A 256 -8.35 3.07 21.32
N SER A 257 -7.43 3.03 20.36
CA SER A 257 -7.43 1.98 19.34
C SER A 257 -7.16 0.56 19.88
N LYS A 258 -6.73 0.42 21.14
CA LYS A 258 -6.56 -0.87 21.82
C LYS A 258 -7.84 -1.37 22.48
N GLU A 259 -8.84 -0.50 22.68
CA GLU A 259 -10.08 -0.88 23.35
C GLU A 259 -10.86 -1.90 22.49
N GLY A 260 -11.21 -3.03 23.09
CA GLY A 260 -11.96 -4.09 22.40
C GLY A 260 -11.16 -4.91 21.38
N VAL A 261 -9.82 -4.79 21.36
CA VAL A 261 -8.95 -5.61 20.51
C VAL A 261 -8.26 -6.69 21.36
N GLU A 262 -8.34 -7.95 20.92
CA GLU A 262 -7.71 -9.09 21.62
C GLU A 262 -6.17 -9.00 21.63
N GLU A 263 -5.58 -8.47 20.57
CA GLU A 263 -4.14 -8.25 20.44
C GLU A 263 -3.80 -6.77 20.45
N THR A 264 -2.94 -6.35 21.40
CA THR A 264 -2.52 -4.94 21.56
C THR A 264 -1.04 -4.72 21.23
N LYS A 265 -0.41 -5.73 20.63
CA LYS A 265 0.97 -5.69 20.16
C LYS A 265 0.97 -5.76 18.65
N PHE A 266 1.73 -4.88 18.01
CA PHE A 266 1.96 -4.96 16.57
C PHE A 266 2.64 -6.28 16.23
N GLN A 267 2.10 -7.00 15.25
CA GLN A 267 2.69 -8.22 14.74
C GLN A 267 3.21 -7.99 13.33
N PRO A 268 4.54 -7.91 13.12
CA PRO A 268 5.09 -7.87 11.78
C PRO A 268 4.78 -9.17 11.04
N ARG A 269 4.67 -9.11 9.72
CA ARG A 269 4.59 -10.33 8.90
C ARG A 269 5.85 -11.19 9.06
N SER A 270 5.75 -12.46 8.69
CA SER A 270 6.92 -13.34 8.62
C SER A 270 7.91 -12.82 7.58
N ALA A 271 9.19 -12.71 7.95
CA ALA A 271 10.28 -12.40 7.02
C ALA A 271 10.37 -13.43 5.88
N VAL A 272 9.97 -14.68 6.14
CA VAL A 272 9.92 -15.75 5.14
C VAL A 272 8.55 -15.75 4.46
N GLU A 273 8.55 -15.59 3.13
CA GLU A 273 7.35 -15.80 2.31
C GLU A 273 7.02 -17.29 2.23
N LEU A 274 5.92 -17.70 2.84
CA LEU A 274 5.36 -19.02 2.57
C LEU A 274 4.69 -18.97 1.19
N ILE A 275 5.09 -19.88 0.30
CA ILE A 275 4.41 -20.06 -0.98
C ILE A 275 3.04 -20.67 -0.70
N ARG A 276 2.00 -19.84 -0.74
CA ARG A 276 0.60 -20.22 -0.48
C ARG A 276 -0.23 -20.42 -1.76
N ASN A 277 0.42 -20.42 -2.92
CA ASN A 277 -0.23 -20.75 -4.18
C ASN A 277 0.05 -22.22 -4.53
N CYS A 278 -0.71 -22.76 -5.49
CA CYS A 278 -0.56 -24.15 -5.91
C CYS A 278 0.70 -24.39 -6.77
N THR A 279 1.62 -23.43 -6.92
CA THR A 279 2.78 -23.58 -7.84
C THR A 279 3.78 -24.64 -7.41
N ARG A 280 3.78 -25.02 -6.12
CA ARG A 280 4.59 -26.11 -5.56
C ARG A 280 3.79 -27.40 -5.36
N VAL A 281 2.48 -27.38 -5.62
CA VAL A 281 1.63 -28.56 -5.54
C VAL A 281 1.90 -29.41 -6.78
N GLU A 282 2.05 -30.73 -6.62
CA GLU A 282 2.26 -31.61 -7.77
C GLU A 282 1.14 -31.46 -8.81
N ARG A 283 1.49 -31.48 -10.09
CA ARG A 283 0.52 -31.27 -11.18
C ARG A 283 -0.62 -32.31 -11.13
N SER A 284 -0.31 -33.55 -10.74
CA SER A 284 -1.27 -34.63 -10.50
C SER A 284 -2.35 -34.27 -9.47
N ILE A 285 -1.98 -33.58 -8.40
CA ILE A 285 -2.89 -33.13 -7.34
C ILE A 285 -3.75 -31.96 -7.87
N GLN A 286 -3.13 -31.02 -8.60
CA GLN A 286 -3.85 -29.92 -9.23
C GLN A 286 -4.89 -30.43 -10.24
N ASP A 287 -4.50 -31.35 -11.12
CA ASP A 287 -5.36 -31.95 -12.13
C ASP A 287 -6.51 -32.74 -11.48
N SER A 288 -6.23 -33.50 -10.42
CA SER A 288 -7.26 -34.19 -9.63
C SER A 288 -8.29 -33.21 -9.06
N PHE A 289 -7.84 -32.09 -8.49
CA PHE A 289 -8.72 -31.08 -7.92
C PHE A 289 -9.58 -30.40 -9.00
N ILE A 290 -8.98 -30.05 -10.14
CA ILE A 290 -9.67 -29.45 -11.28
C ILE A 290 -10.72 -30.41 -11.83
N ASN A 291 -10.36 -31.69 -12.05
CA ASN A 291 -11.27 -32.70 -12.57
C ASN A 291 -12.45 -32.95 -11.62
N LEU A 292 -12.18 -33.04 -10.31
CA LEU A 292 -13.24 -33.22 -9.31
C LEU A 292 -14.18 -32.02 -9.28
N THR A 293 -13.62 -30.80 -9.29
CA THR A 293 -14.42 -29.57 -9.34
C THR A 293 -15.27 -29.50 -10.59
N ALA A 294 -14.69 -29.81 -11.76
CA ALA A 294 -15.42 -29.83 -13.02
C ALA A 294 -16.53 -30.89 -13.01
N LYS A 295 -16.28 -32.08 -12.45
CA LYS A 295 -17.29 -33.11 -12.29
C LYS A 295 -18.45 -32.67 -11.40
N CYS A 296 -18.16 -32.10 -10.22
CA CYS A 296 -19.19 -31.57 -9.33
C CYS A 296 -20.06 -30.52 -10.04
N LEU A 297 -19.44 -29.58 -10.76
CA LEU A 297 -20.17 -28.57 -11.53
C LEU A 297 -21.01 -29.20 -12.64
N LEU A 298 -20.52 -30.22 -13.34
CA LEU A 298 -21.26 -30.92 -14.39
C LEU A 298 -22.44 -31.74 -13.83
N ASP A 299 -22.29 -32.31 -12.63
CA ASP A 299 -23.32 -33.12 -11.96
C ASP A 299 -24.42 -32.23 -11.31
N CYS A 300 -24.11 -30.98 -10.98
CA CYS A 300 -25.09 -29.99 -10.51
C CYS A 300 -25.99 -29.43 -11.63
N GLY A 301 -25.66 -29.65 -12.90
CA GLY A 301 -26.44 -29.17 -14.04
C GLY A 301 -27.62 -30.09 -14.38
N THR A 302 -28.78 -29.50 -14.72
CA THR A 302 -29.89 -30.27 -15.30
C THR A 302 -29.60 -30.56 -16.78
N ARG A 303 -29.42 -31.85 -17.12
CA ARG A 303 -29.42 -32.29 -18.53
C ARG A 303 -30.85 -32.19 -19.07
N ASN A 304 -31.07 -31.27 -20.00
CA ASN A 304 -32.40 -31.03 -20.55
C ASN A 304 -32.81 -32.02 -21.66
N GLN A 305 -31.88 -32.82 -22.21
CA GLN A 305 -32.16 -33.98 -23.10
C GLN A 305 -30.90 -34.80 -23.47
N PRO A 306 -31.04 -36.06 -23.93
CA PRO A 306 -29.93 -36.83 -24.49
C PRO A 306 -29.45 -36.22 -25.82
N GLY A 307 -28.21 -35.71 -25.85
CA GLY A 307 -27.59 -35.13 -27.06
C GLY A 307 -27.27 -33.63 -26.95
N GLU A 308 -27.76 -32.93 -25.92
CA GLU A 308 -27.40 -31.54 -25.65
C GLU A 308 -26.09 -31.42 -24.86
N SER A 309 -25.29 -30.38 -25.16
CA SER A 309 -24.08 -30.06 -24.40
C SER A 309 -24.45 -29.73 -22.96
N ASN A 310 -23.80 -30.38 -21.98
CA ASN A 310 -24.03 -30.11 -20.57
C ASN A 310 -23.49 -28.70 -20.22
N PRO A 311 -24.33 -27.73 -19.84
CA PRO A 311 -23.87 -26.39 -19.46
C PRO A 311 -23.21 -26.38 -18.07
N GLY A 312 -23.34 -27.46 -17.29
CA GLY A 312 -23.01 -27.49 -15.87
C GLY A 312 -24.03 -26.77 -15.01
N GLY A 313 -23.77 -26.72 -13.71
CA GLY A 313 -24.54 -26.00 -12.72
C GLY A 313 -23.64 -25.10 -11.86
N GLU A 314 -24.21 -24.58 -10.79
CA GLU A 314 -23.51 -23.77 -9.79
C GLU A 314 -23.45 -24.52 -8.45
N ILE A 315 -22.35 -24.32 -7.72
CA ILE A 315 -22.18 -24.87 -6.38
C ILE A 315 -21.56 -23.82 -5.46
N ASN A 316 -21.99 -23.78 -4.20
CA ASN A 316 -21.35 -22.92 -3.21
C ASN A 316 -19.92 -23.40 -2.96
N LEU A 317 -18.97 -22.47 -2.85
CA LEU A 317 -17.57 -22.80 -2.61
C LEU A 317 -17.37 -23.62 -1.33
N THR A 318 -18.17 -23.38 -0.29
CA THR A 318 -18.11 -24.12 0.98
C THR A 318 -18.49 -25.59 0.80
N ASP A 319 -19.50 -25.86 -0.03
CA ASP A 319 -19.97 -27.21 -0.32
C ASP A 319 -18.95 -27.94 -1.20
N LEU A 320 -18.41 -27.25 -2.21
CA LEU A 320 -17.31 -27.78 -3.04
C LEU A 320 -16.10 -28.15 -2.18
N VAL A 321 -15.66 -27.28 -1.27
CA VAL A 321 -14.53 -27.59 -0.37
C VAL A 321 -14.83 -28.80 0.50
N THR A 322 -16.07 -28.96 0.95
CA THR A 322 -16.48 -30.12 1.77
C THR A 322 -16.46 -31.41 0.96
N LEU A 323 -16.98 -31.39 -0.28
CA LEU A 323 -16.96 -32.52 -1.21
C LEU A 323 -15.52 -32.92 -1.55
N VAL A 324 -14.71 -31.95 -1.95
CA VAL A 324 -13.32 -32.19 -2.33
C VAL A 324 -12.49 -32.71 -1.14
N ARG A 325 -12.71 -32.18 0.07
CA ARG A 325 -12.02 -32.69 1.27
C ARG A 325 -12.29 -34.16 1.55
N GLN A 326 -13.43 -34.71 1.14
CA GLN A 326 -13.72 -36.13 1.36
C GLN A 326 -12.88 -37.03 0.44
N ASP A 327 -12.63 -36.59 -0.79
CA ASP A 327 -11.85 -37.33 -1.79
C ASP A 327 -10.34 -37.14 -1.63
N PHE A 328 -9.89 -36.10 -0.92
CA PHE A 328 -8.48 -35.82 -0.64
C PHE A 328 -8.04 -36.22 0.78
N LYS A 329 -8.85 -36.97 1.54
CA LYS A 329 -8.50 -37.41 2.91
C LYS A 329 -7.18 -38.19 3.02
N ASP A 330 -6.73 -38.80 1.93
CA ASP A 330 -5.49 -39.60 1.90
C ASP A 330 -4.21 -38.76 1.64
N PHE A 331 -4.34 -37.46 1.39
CA PHE A 331 -3.20 -36.54 1.18
C PHE A 331 -2.75 -35.79 2.45
N ASP A 332 -3.35 -36.07 3.60
CA ASP A 332 -2.97 -35.50 4.91
C ASP A 332 -1.76 -36.20 5.57
N GLN A 333 -0.95 -36.96 4.81
CA GLN A 333 0.32 -37.57 5.27
C GLN A 333 1.57 -36.87 4.71
#